data_AF-A0A859QDG3-F1
#
_entry.id   AF-A0A859QDG3-F1
#
_cell.length_a   1.000
_cell.length_b   1.000
_cell.length_c   1.000
_cell.angle_alpha   90.00
_cell.angle_beta   90.00
_cell.angle_gamma   90.00
#
_symmetry.space_group_name_H-M   'P 1'
#
loop_
_entity.id
_entity.type
_entity.pdbx_description
1 polymer ?
#
loop_
_entity_poly.entity_id
_entity_poly.type
_entity_poly.pdbx_seq_one_letter_code
_entity_poly.pdbx_strand_id
1 'polypeptide(L)' 'MPSHIPLQDADMLSAIFEDLLQDHEISRYSAVADGIMTRLIFTYDLGIRDPKLLKRLTVPFL' A
#
# COMPACT_ATOMS: atom_id res chain seq x y z
N MET A 1 9.55 -0.78 -15.43
CA MET A 1 9.49 -2.25 -15.55
C MET A 1 8.26 -2.71 -14.81
N PRO A 2 7.46 -3.67 -15.30
CA PRO A 2 6.36 -4.19 -14.51
C PRO A 2 6.96 -4.85 -13.26
N SER A 3 6.59 -4.33 -12.09
CA SER A 3 6.99 -4.87 -10.80
C SER A 3 6.40 -6.27 -10.70
N HIS A 4 7.22 -7.31 -10.85
CA HIS A 4 6.75 -8.66 -10.54
C HIS A 4 6.62 -8.75 -9.02
N ILE A 5 5.40 -8.54 -8.52
CA ILE A 5 5.06 -8.77 -7.13
C ILE A 5 4.82 -10.28 -6.98
N PRO A 6 5.58 -11.00 -6.13
CA PRO A 6 5.28 -12.39 -5.80
C PRO A 6 3.88 -12.53 -5.20
N LEU A 7 3.21 -13.65 -5.44
CA LEU A 7 1.82 -13.84 -4.98
C LEU A 7 1.68 -13.64 -3.46
N GLN A 8 2.64 -14.14 -2.69
CA GLN A 8 2.69 -13.98 -1.24
C GLN A 8 2.79 -12.51 -0.80
N ASP A 9 3.53 -11.70 -1.56
CA ASP A 9 3.68 -10.27 -1.27
C ASP A 9 2.43 -9.50 -1.71
N ALA A 10 1.71 -9.98 -2.74
CA ALA A 10 0.44 -9.38 -3.15
C ALA A 10 -0.62 -9.48 -2.04
N ASP A 11 -0.74 -10.64 -1.37
CA ASP A 11 -1.66 -10.81 -0.23
C ASP A 11 -1.32 -9.86 0.92
N MET A 12 -0.03 -9.72 1.23
CA MET A 12 0.45 -8.78 2.25
C MET A 12 0.11 -7.32 1.88
N LEU A 13 0.38 -6.92 0.63
CA LEU A 13 0.12 -5.55 0.16
C LEU A 13 -1.39 -5.27 0.12
N SER A 14 -2.21 -6.24 -0.28
CA SER A 14 -3.67 -6.13 -0.19
C SER A 14 -4.12 -5.92 1.25
N ALA A 15 -3.63 -6.71 2.20
CA ALA A 15 -3.99 -6.54 3.61
C ALA A 15 -3.60 -5.14 4.15
N ILE A 16 -2.40 -4.66 3.84
CA ILE A 16 -1.94 -3.31 4.23
C ILE A 16 -2.81 -2.23 3.59
N PHE A 17 -3.19 -2.41 2.33
CA PHE A 17 -4.05 -1.45 1.63
C PHE A 17 -5.44 -1.35 2.29
N GLU A 18 -6.09 -2.48 2.57
CA GLU A 18 -7.40 -2.49 3.25
C GLU A 18 -7.33 -1.87 4.64
N ASP A 19 -6.29 -2.21 5.40
CA ASP A 19 -5.99 -1.63 6.71
C ASP A 19 -5.90 -0.10 6.64
N LEU A 20 -5.21 0.44 5.62
CA LEU A 20 -5.06 1.88 5.43
C LEU A 20 -6.38 2.54 5.04
N LEU A 21 -7.20 1.89 4.21
CA LEU A 21 -8.53 2.41 3.89
C LEU A 21 -9.41 2.49 5.14
N GLN A 22 -9.38 1.45 5.96
CA GLN A 22 -10.18 1.38 7.18
C GLN A 22 -9.69 2.38 8.24
N ASP A 23 -8.39 2.44 8.53
CA ASP A 23 -7.82 3.32 9.55
C ASP A 23 -8.09 4.80 9.28
N HIS A 24 -8.26 5.16 8.01
CA HIS A 24 -8.47 6.54 7.57
C HIS A 24 -9.88 6.81 7.01
N GLU A 25 -10.80 5.85 7.13
CA GLU A 25 -12.18 5.95 6.62
C GLU A 25 -12.26 6.33 5.13
N ILE A 26 -11.29 5.87 4.33
CA ILE A 26 -11.18 6.21 2.92
C ILE A 26 -12.01 5.25 2.08
N SER A 27 -12.86 5.80 1.21
CA SER A 27 -13.58 5.01 0.22
C SER A 27 -12.62 4.39 -0.79
N ARG A 28 -12.75 3.08 -1.02
CA ARG A 28 -11.95 2.29 -1.97
C ARG A 28 -11.92 2.88 -3.38
N TYR A 29 -13.01 3.50 -3.82
CA TYR A 29 -13.15 4.03 -5.18
C TYR A 29 -12.81 5.53 -5.27
N SER A 30 -12.12 6.07 -4.27
CA SER A 30 -11.68 7.47 -4.27
C SER A 30 -10.31 7.62 -4.92
N ALA A 31 -10.03 8.80 -5.47
CA ALA A 31 -8.69 9.14 -5.96
C ALA A 31 -7.61 9.07 -4.87
N VAL A 32 -8.01 9.20 -3.59
CA VAL A 32 -7.11 9.03 -2.44
C VAL A 32 -6.68 7.57 -2.31
N ALA A 33 -7.60 6.62 -2.48
CA ALA A 33 -7.28 5.19 -2.48
C ALA A 33 -6.31 4.81 -3.61
N ASP A 34 -6.49 5.36 -4.81
CA ASP A 34 -5.55 5.17 -5.93
C ASP A 34 -4.14 5.69 -5.59
N GLY A 35 -4.07 6.85 -4.90
CA GLY A 35 -2.82 7.43 -4.40
C GLY A 35 -2.13 6.55 -3.36
N ILE A 36 -2.90 5.99 -2.41
CA ILE A 36 -2.39 5.05 -1.40
C ILE A 36 -1.84 3.79 -2.08
N MET A 37 -2.57 3.19 -3.01
CA MET A 37 -2.12 2.00 -3.73
C MET A 37 -0.81 2.27 -4.50
N THR A 38 -0.75 3.39 -5.24
CA THR A 38 0.44 3.80 -5.99
C THR A 38 1.65 3.94 -5.07
N ARG A 39 1.45 4.56 -3.89
CA ARG A 39 2.52 4.80 -2.94
C ARG A 39 2.96 3.55 -2.20
N LEU A 40 2.03 2.65 -1.91
CA LEU A 40 2.31 1.35 -1.31
C LEU A 40 3.19 0.51 -2.24
N ILE A 41 2.84 0.43 -3.52
CA ILE A 41 3.63 -0.28 -4.54
C ILE A 41 5.00 0.38 -4.70
N PHE A 42 5.06 1.72 -4.78
CA PHE A 42 6.34 2.43 -4.87
C PHE A 42 7.25 2.12 -3.67
N THR A 43 6.70 2.15 -2.45
CA THR A 43 7.44 1.86 -1.21
C THR A 43 7.92 0.41 -1.17
N TYR A 44 7.10 -0.53 -1.65
CA TYR A 44 7.49 -1.92 -1.85
C TYR A 44 8.63 -2.05 -2.88
N ASP A 45 8.57 -1.34 -4.00
CA ASP A 45 9.60 -1.39 -5.03
C ASP A 45 10.96 -0.82 -4.57
N LEU A 46 10.99 -0.02 -3.49
CA LEU A 46 12.22 0.39 -2.80
C LEU A 46 12.87 -0.74 -1.96
N GLY A 47 12.32 -1.94 -1.98
CA GLY A 47 12.83 -3.10 -1.25
C GLY A 47 12.29 -3.25 0.17
N ILE A 48 11.31 -2.44 0.56
CA ILE A 48 10.69 -2.54 1.89
C ILE A 48 9.72 -3.72 1.88
N ARG A 49 9.89 -4.63 2.85
CA ARG A 49 9.07 -5.84 3.02
C ARG A 49 8.42 -5.95 4.39
N ASP A 50 8.83 -5.13 5.36
CA ASP A 50 8.20 -5.10 6.68
C ASP A 50 6.80 -4.46 6.57
N PRO A 51 5.72 -5.16 6.94
CA PRO A 51 4.36 -4.65 6.80
C PRO A 51 4.09 -3.35 7.57
N LYS A 52 4.66 -3.20 8.77
CA LYS A 52 4.46 -2.01 9.60
C LYS A 52 5.16 -0.81 8.99
N LEU A 53 6.35 -1.02 8.43
CA LEU A 53 7.13 0.01 7.76
C LEU A 53 6.48 0.42 6.44
N LEU A 54 5.97 -0.54 5.65
CA LEU A 54 5.17 -0.28 4.45
C LEU A 54 3.96 0.60 4.79
N LYS A 55 3.16 0.21 5.79
CA LYS A 55 1.98 0.97 6.23
C LYS A 55 2.35 2.39 6.64
N ARG A 56 3.39 2.55 7.47
CA ARG A 56 3.87 3.84 7.96
C ARG A 56 4.38 4.77 6.85
N LEU A 57 5.08 4.24 5.85
CA LEU A 57 5.67 5.04 4.77
C LEU A 57 4.71 5.31 3.62
N THR A 58 3.63 4.53 3.51
CA THR A 58 2.54 4.73 2.55
C THR A 58 1.69 5.96 2.91
N VAL A 59 1.65 6.34 4.19
CA VAL A 59 0.94 7.54 4.67
C VAL A 59 1.93 8.63 5.11
N PRO A 60 2.43 9.46 4.19
CA PRO A 60 3.20 10.61 4.63
C PRO A 60 2.38 11.90 4.71
N PHE A 61 1.18 11.99 4.08
CA PHE A 61 0.41 13.24 4.01
C PHE A 61 -1.11 13.03 3.78
N LEU A 62 -1.76 12.12 4.52
CA LEU A 62 -3.20 12.30 4.75
C LEU A 62 -3.43 13.49 5.69
#